data_AF-A0A852ZYP7-F1
#
_entry.id   AF-A0A852ZYP7-F1
#
_cell.length_a   1.000
_cell.length_b   1.000
_cell.length_c   1.000
_cell.angle_alpha   90.00
_cell.angle_beta   90.00
_cell.angle_gamma   90.00
#
_symmetry.space_group_name_H-M   'P 1'
#
loop_
_entity.id
_entity.type
_entity.pdbx_description
1 polymer ?
#
loop_
_entity_poly.entity_id
_entity_poly.type
_entity_poly.pdbx_seq_one_letter_code
_entity_poly.pdbx_strand_id
1 'polypeptide(L)'
;MIYPHIPGPIRIPTPAAHTRSTMLATLENTSHWPLGNCWLACGRTNIPVAFLSPIILPGNTATGLYGCADCLRAWGERALEHILNGGSA
;
A
#
# COMPACT_ATOMS: atom_id res chain seq x y z
N MET A 1 21.38 6.63 -19.07
CA MET A 1 21.09 6.42 -17.64
C MET A 1 20.42 7.67 -17.11
N ILE A 2 19.11 7.64 -16.90
CA ILE A 2 18.33 8.81 -16.46
C ILE A 2 17.40 8.35 -15.34
N TYR A 3 17.79 8.63 -14.10
CA TYR A 3 16.86 8.92 -13.02
C TYR A 3 17.13 10.39 -12.69
N PRO A 4 16.11 11.27 -12.77
CA PRO A 4 15.60 11.77 -11.50
C PRO A 4 14.11 12.14 -11.55
N HIS A 5 13.34 11.65 -10.58
CA HIS A 5 12.12 12.35 -10.14
C HIS A 5 12.23 12.44 -8.63
N ILE A 6 12.77 13.58 -8.18
CA ILE A 6 12.69 14.02 -6.80
C ILE A 6 11.28 14.58 -6.63
N PRO A 7 10.38 13.96 -5.85
CA PRO A 7 9.08 14.56 -5.59
C PRO A 7 9.30 15.83 -4.75
N GLY A 8 8.60 16.91 -5.11
CA GLY A 8 8.65 18.19 -4.41
C GLY A 8 8.22 18.09 -2.94
N PRO A 9 8.33 19.20 -2.18
CA PRO A 9 8.03 19.19 -0.75
C PRO A 9 6.58 18.72 -0.49
N ILE A 10 6.45 17.73 0.38
CA ILE A 10 5.18 17.18 0.83
C ILE A 10 4.42 18.30 1.55
N ARG A 11 3.35 18.81 0.93
CA ARG A 11 2.39 19.69 1.61
C ARG A 11 1.60 18.82 2.58
N ILE A 12 1.90 18.94 3.87
CA ILE A 12 1.14 18.32 4.95
C ILE A 12 -0.13 19.16 5.14
N PRO A 13 -1.35 18.64 4.88
CA PRO A 13 -2.57 19.38 5.17
C PRO A 13 -2.74 19.53 6.69
N THR A 14 -3.05 20.74 7.13
CA THR A 14 -3.32 21.12 8.52
C THR A 14 -4.45 20.26 9.10
N PRO A 15 -4.36 19.74 10.33
CA PRO A 15 -5.42 18.92 10.92
C PRO A 15 -6.61 19.79 11.31
N ALA A 16 -7.54 20.00 10.38
CA ALA A 16 -8.86 20.50 10.70
C ALA A 16 -9.61 19.40 11.46
N ALA A 17 -9.95 19.71 12.70
CA ALA A 17 -10.67 18.86 13.63
C ALA A 17 -12.07 18.51 13.09
N HIS A 18 -12.22 17.35 12.45
CA HIS A 18 -13.50 16.64 12.38
C HIS A 18 -13.30 15.12 12.39
N THR A 19 -13.76 14.54 13.50
CA THR A 19 -14.63 13.37 13.61
C THR A 19 -14.33 12.21 12.66
N ARG A 20 -13.75 11.11 13.19
CA ARG A 20 -13.82 9.67 12.81
C ARG A 20 -13.93 9.24 11.32
N SER A 21 -14.68 9.95 10.48
CA SER A 21 -14.77 9.88 9.02
C SER A 21 -13.46 10.18 8.28
N THR A 22 -12.57 10.99 8.86
CA THR A 22 -11.28 11.35 8.21
C THR A 22 -10.29 10.18 8.18
N MET A 23 -10.36 9.27 9.16
CA MET A 23 -9.54 8.04 9.13
C MET A 23 -10.01 7.08 8.04
N LEU A 24 -11.33 6.91 7.87
CA LEU A 24 -11.87 6.16 6.74
C LEU A 24 -11.44 6.82 5.44
N ALA A 25 -11.67 8.13 5.25
CA ALA A 25 -11.28 8.87 4.06
C ALA A 25 -9.80 8.67 3.67
N THR A 26 -8.88 8.51 4.63
CA THR A 26 -7.45 8.29 4.34
C THR A 26 -7.17 6.88 3.81
N LEU A 27 -7.93 5.87 4.23
CA LEU A 27 -7.86 4.49 3.72
C LEU A 27 -8.54 4.33 2.35
N GLU A 28 -9.57 5.13 2.05
CA GLU A 28 -10.29 5.11 0.77
C GLU A 28 -9.67 6.05 -0.27
N ASN A 29 -8.82 6.99 0.15
CA ASN A 29 -8.08 7.89 -0.73
C ASN A 29 -6.88 7.20 -1.39
N THR A 30 -7.15 6.14 -2.16
CA THR A 30 -6.17 5.54 -3.09
C THR A 30 -5.73 6.50 -4.21
N SER A 31 -6.31 7.70 -4.28
CA SER A 31 -6.05 8.71 -5.33
C SER A 31 -4.59 9.17 -5.41
N HIS A 32 -3.78 8.93 -4.36
CA HIS A 32 -2.35 9.22 -4.37
C HIS A 32 -1.46 8.00 -4.70
N TRP A 33 -2.05 6.81 -4.88
CA TRP A 33 -1.31 5.61 -5.22
C TRP A 33 -1.03 5.58 -6.72
N PRO A 34 0.22 5.32 -7.14
CA PRO A 34 0.52 5.17 -8.55
C PRO A 34 -0.29 4.01 -9.13
N LEU A 35 -0.71 4.14 -10.39
CA LEU A 35 -1.25 3.02 -11.13
C LEU A 35 -0.14 2.00 -11.37
N GLY A 36 -0.44 0.74 -11.11
CA GLY A 36 0.52 -0.34 -11.27
C GLY A 36 -0.16 -1.70 -11.27
N ASN A 37 0.65 -2.73 -11.05
CA ASN A 37 0.17 -4.10 -10.97
C ASN A 37 0.05 -4.51 -9.51
N CYS A 38 -1.03 -5.18 -9.14
CA CYS A 38 -1.21 -5.89 -7.88
C CYS A 38 -0.39 -7.18 -7.95
N TRP A 39 0.73 -7.22 -7.22
CA TRP A 39 1.57 -8.42 -7.11
C TRP A 39 1.04 -9.40 -6.06
N LEU A 40 0.08 -8.95 -5.24
CA LEU A 40 -0.71 -9.84 -4.40
C LEU A 40 -1.62 -10.70 -5.30
N ALA A 41 -2.18 -11.78 -4.71
CA ALA A 41 -2.92 -12.84 -5.39
C ALA A 41 -4.09 -12.42 -6.31
N CYS A 42 -4.43 -11.12 -6.41
CA CYS A 42 -5.45 -10.62 -7.30
C CYS A 42 -5.02 -10.47 -8.77
N GLY A 43 -3.72 -10.32 -9.05
CA GLY A 43 -3.19 -10.21 -10.41
C GLY A 43 -3.73 -9.04 -11.25
N ARG A 44 -4.46 -8.10 -10.65
CA ARG A 44 -5.05 -6.96 -11.35
C ARG A 44 -3.97 -5.99 -11.79
N THR A 45 -4.11 -5.47 -13.00
CA THR A 45 -3.17 -4.50 -13.60
C THR A 45 -3.86 -3.15 -13.78
N ASN A 46 -3.05 -2.09 -13.89
CA ASN A 46 -3.52 -0.72 -14.10
C ASN A 46 -4.50 -0.21 -13.04
N ILE A 47 -4.25 -0.53 -11.77
CA ILE A 47 -5.04 -0.07 -10.64
C ILE A 47 -4.16 0.68 -9.63
N PRO A 48 -4.73 1.53 -8.76
CA PRO A 48 -3.96 2.19 -7.70
C PRO A 48 -3.34 1.15 -6.76
N VAL A 49 -2.02 1.18 -6.58
CA VAL A 49 -1.28 0.24 -5.74
C VAL A 49 -0.33 0.92 -4.75
N ALA A 50 -0.29 0.41 -3.52
CA ALA A 50 0.65 0.83 -2.49
C ALA A 50 1.95 0.03 -2.58
N PHE A 51 3.07 0.70 -2.34
CA PHE A 51 4.37 0.06 -2.15
C PHE A 51 4.41 -0.66 -0.80
N LEU A 52 4.85 -1.91 -0.79
CA LEU A 52 4.93 -2.73 0.41
C LEU A 52 6.37 -2.90 0.88
N SER A 53 7.23 -3.37 0.00
CA SER A 53 8.63 -3.67 0.33
C SER A 53 9.45 -3.81 -0.95
N PRO A 54 10.76 -3.51 -0.94
CA PRO A 54 11.64 -3.95 -2.00
C PRO A 54 11.76 -5.47 -2.02
N ILE A 55 11.82 -6.06 -3.21
CA ILE A 55 12.11 -7.48 -3.43
C ILE A 55 13.20 -7.60 -4.51
N ILE A 56 14.02 -8.64 -4.39
CA ILE A 56 15.03 -8.95 -5.39
C ILE A 56 14.52 -10.12 -6.23
N LEU A 57 14.38 -9.88 -7.54
CA LEU A 57 14.10 -10.94 -8.50
C LEU A 57 15.39 -11.68 -8.87
N PRO A 58 15.29 -12.95 -9.29
CA PRO A 58 16.40 -13.66 -9.93
C PRO A 58 16.99 -12.79 -11.06
N GLY A 59 18.31 -12.59 -11.05
CA GLY A 59 18.99 -11.66 -11.96
C GLY A 59 19.23 -10.26 -11.38
N ASN A 60 19.22 -10.11 -10.05
CA ASN A 60 19.61 -8.89 -9.31
C ASN A 60 18.80 -7.63 -9.63
N THR A 61 17.57 -7.78 -10.13
CA THR A 61 16.69 -6.62 -10.32
C THR A 61 15.93 -6.37 -9.02
N ALA A 62 16.28 -5.30 -8.32
CA ALA A 62 15.51 -4.80 -7.19
C ALA A 62 14.23 -4.13 -7.74
N THR A 63 13.07 -4.68 -7.41
CA THR A 63 11.77 -4.06 -7.72
C THR A 63 10.98 -3.84 -6.44
N GLY A 64 9.95 -2.99 -6.51
CA GLY A 64 8.97 -2.88 -5.44
C GLY A 64 7.93 -3.99 -5.54
N LEU A 65 7.56 -4.56 -4.39
CA LEU A 65 6.34 -5.34 -4.24
C LEU A 65 5.19 -4.37 -4.00
N TYR A 66 4.13 -4.48 -4.81
CA TYR A 66 2.98 -3.57 -4.77
C TYR A 66 1.67 -4.34 -4.52
N GLY A 67 0.77 -3.74 -3.74
CA GLY A 67 -0.54 -4.30 -3.42
C GLY A 67 -1.67 -3.29 -3.59
N CYS A 68 -2.82 -3.73 -4.09
CA CYS A 68 -4.03 -2.90 -4.14
C CYS A 68 -4.78 -2.90 -2.80
N ALA A 69 -5.68 -1.94 -2.61
CA ALA A 69 -6.38 -1.72 -1.34
C ALA A 69 -7.22 -2.94 -0.93
N ASP A 70 -7.94 -3.55 -1.89
CA ASP A 70 -8.75 -4.74 -1.63
C ASP A 70 -7.92 -5.91 -1.12
N CYS A 71 -6.75 -6.15 -1.73
CA CYS A 71 -5.86 -7.20 -1.25
C CYS A 71 -5.28 -6.86 0.10
N LEU A 72 -4.80 -5.65 0.32
CA LEU A 72 -4.20 -5.28 1.60
C LEU A 72 -5.19 -5.41 2.75
N ARG A 73 -6.47 -5.07 2.51
CA ARG A 73 -7.54 -5.29 3.48
C ARG A 73 -7.74 -6.77 3.78
N ALA A 74 -7.92 -7.60 2.77
CA ALA A 74 -8.13 -9.04 2.95
C ALA A 74 -6.94 -9.74 3.64
N TRP A 75 -5.72 -9.31 3.34
CA TRP A 75 -4.52 -9.84 3.97
C TRP A 75 -4.36 -9.34 5.42
N GLY A 76 -4.71 -8.08 5.69
CA GLY A 76 -4.71 -7.51 7.04
C GLY A 76 -5.71 -8.20 7.97
N GLU A 77 -6.92 -8.48 7.48
CA GLU A 77 -7.95 -9.24 8.22
C GLU A 77 -7.43 -10.64 8.61
N ARG A 78 -6.84 -11.37 7.66
CA ARG A 78 -6.24 -12.70 7.93
C ARG A 78 -5.06 -12.66 8.89
N ALA A 79 -4.20 -11.64 8.76
CA ALA A 79 -3.08 -11.46 9.67
C ALA A 79 -3.57 -11.19 11.10
N LEU A 80 -4.60 -10.35 11.24
CA LEU A 80 -5.23 -10.08 12.52
C LEU A 80 -5.86 -11.34 13.12
N GLU A 81 -6.63 -12.10 12.34
CA GLU A 81 -7.17 -13.39 12.76
C GLU A 81 -6.07 -14.34 13.24
N HIS A 82 -4.94 -14.40 12.53
CA HIS A 82 -3.82 -15.24 12.93
C HIS A 82 -3.15 -14.77 14.22
N ILE A 83 -3.01 -13.47 14.44
CA ILE A 83 -2.47 -12.91 15.69
C ILE A 83 -3.41 -13.19 16.87
N LEU A 84 -4.71 -13.02 16.67
CA LEU A 84 -5.72 -13.26 17.71
C LEU A 84 -5.84 -14.75 18.05
N ASN A 85 -5.78 -15.64 17.04
CA ASN A 85 -5.91 -17.09 17.22
C ASN A 85 -4.57 -17.80 17.54
N GLY A 86 -3.45 -17.18 17.21
CA GLY A 86 -2.08 -17.69 17.44
C GLY A 86 -1.37 -17.06 18.64
N GLY A 87 -2.00 -16.11 19.34
CA GLY A 87 -1.46 -15.42 20.52
C GLY A 87 -1.43 -16.25 21.82
N SER A 88 -1.41 -17.57 21.71
CA SER A 88 -1.24 -18.50 22.83
C SER A 88 -0.17 -19.54 22.51
N ALA A 89 1.09 -19.15 22.67
CA ALA A 89 2.22 -20.06 22.86
C ALA A 89 3.19 -19.43 23.86
#